data_AF-A0A3R5ZX81-F1
#
_entry.id   AF-A0A3R5ZX81-F1
#
_cell.length_a   1.000
_cell.length_b   1.000
_cell.length_c   1.000
_cell.angle_alpha   90.00
_cell.angle_beta   90.00
_cell.angle_gamma   90.00
#
_symmetry.space_group_name_H-M   'P 1'
#
loop_
_entity.id
_entity.type
_entity.pdbx_description
1 polymer ?
#
loop_
_entity_poly.entity_id
_entity_poly.type
_entity_poly.pdbx_seq_one_letter_code
_entity_poly.pdbx_strand_id
1 'polypeptide(L)'
;MKRTKEYYPSFNLFSIVGTWESVNLNPTVIIYRNDKEYLLSIIYVSETTKQASPSTYEIQKDGSQYFIAPAPKRIYIDYDPAKDVLNLSSLGDYLRN
;
A
#
# COMPACT_ATOMS: atom_id res chain seq x y z
N MET A 1 -20.30 1.51 -12.61
CA MET A 1 -19.83 0.20 -13.12
C MET A 1 -19.31 -0.60 -11.92
N LYS A 2 -19.99 -1.69 -11.56
CA LYS A 2 -19.57 -2.56 -10.45
C LYS A 2 -18.39 -3.41 -10.95
N ARG A 3 -17.19 -3.24 -10.37
CA ARG A 3 -16.06 -4.15 -10.64
C ARG A 3 -16.45 -5.53 -10.10
N THR A 4 -16.73 -6.47 -11.00
CA THR A 4 -16.89 -7.89 -10.67
C THR A 4 -15.54 -8.41 -10.19
N LYS A 5 -15.55 -9.18 -9.10
CA LYS A 5 -14.40 -9.83 -8.45
C LYS A 5 -13.75 -10.94 -9.32
N GLU A 6 -13.73 -10.78 -10.63
CA GLU A 6 -13.17 -11.78 -11.54
C GLU A 6 -11.71 -11.42 -11.82
N TYR A 7 -10.81 -12.22 -11.23
CA TYR A 7 -9.37 -12.26 -11.50
C TYR A 7 -8.68 -10.90 -11.45
N TYR A 8 -8.39 -10.40 -10.25
CA TYR A 8 -7.26 -9.48 -10.11
C TYR A 8 -6.01 -10.24 -10.57
N PRO A 9 -5.33 -9.85 -11.67
CA PRO A 9 -4.05 -10.45 -11.98
C PRO A 9 -3.12 -10.13 -10.81
N SER A 10 -2.61 -11.16 -10.14
CA SER A 10 -1.64 -10.97 -9.08
C SER A 10 -0.43 -10.24 -9.67
N PHE A 11 -0.17 -9.02 -9.20
CA PHE A 11 0.98 -8.24 -9.65
C PHE A 11 2.26 -8.70 -8.92
N ASN A 12 3.42 -8.32 -9.44
CA ASN A 12 4.71 -8.59 -8.79
C ASN A 12 4.96 -7.54 -7.70
N LEU A 13 5.23 -7.95 -6.46
CA LEU A 13 5.53 -7.02 -5.36
C LEU A 13 6.73 -6.12 -5.64
N PHE A 14 7.68 -6.58 -6.46
CA PHE A 14 8.79 -5.74 -6.92
C PHE A 14 8.31 -4.50 -7.68
N SER A 15 7.22 -4.60 -8.44
CA SER A 15 6.67 -3.48 -9.20
C SER A 15 6.14 -2.34 -8.33
N ILE A 16 5.81 -2.61 -7.06
CA ILE A 16 5.28 -1.59 -6.16
C ILE A 16 6.30 -1.11 -5.11
N VAL A 17 7.55 -1.56 -5.17
CA VAL A 17 8.62 -1.00 -4.33
C VAL A 17 8.82 0.47 -4.70
N GLY A 18 8.88 1.34 -3.69
CA GLY A 18 9.04 2.78 -3.85
C GLY A 18 8.25 3.59 -2.83
N THR A 19 8.31 4.91 -3.01
CA THR A 19 7.54 5.88 -2.23
C THR A 19 6.26 6.23 -2.98
N TRP A 20 5.15 6.23 -2.26
CA TRP A 20 3.80 6.41 -2.77
C TRP A 20 3.11 7.53 -1.99
N GLU A 21 2.66 8.56 -2.71
CA GLU A 21 1.96 9.72 -2.15
C GLU A 21 0.46 9.59 -2.34
N SER A 22 -0.33 9.87 -1.30
CA SER A 22 -1.78 9.71 -1.38
C SER A 22 -2.42 10.81 -2.22
N VAL A 23 -3.42 10.43 -3.03
CA VAL A 23 -4.27 11.38 -3.75
C VAL A 23 -5.24 12.13 -2.83
N ASN A 24 -5.61 11.52 -1.69
CA ASN A 24 -6.69 12.01 -0.81
C ASN A 24 -6.19 12.43 0.59
N LEU A 25 -4.97 12.96 0.70
CA LEU A 25 -4.37 13.43 1.96
C LEU A 25 -4.22 12.35 3.05
N ASN A 26 -4.20 11.07 2.68
CA ASN A 26 -3.74 10.02 3.60
C ASN A 26 -2.22 10.08 3.74
N PRO A 27 -1.66 9.50 4.83
CA PRO A 27 -0.22 9.50 5.04
C PRO A 27 0.52 8.82 3.88
N THR A 28 1.73 9.33 3.57
CA THR A 28 2.65 8.74 2.59
C THR A 28 2.98 7.30 2.96
N VAL A 29 3.14 6.46 1.95
CA VAL A 29 3.49 5.05 2.11
C VAL A 29 4.84 4.78 1.45
N ILE A 30 5.67 3.96 2.08
CA ILE A 30 6.92 3.45 1.50
C ILE A 30 6.84 1.94 1.48
N ILE A 31 7.06 1.34 0.31
CA ILE A 31 7.12 -0.10 0.14
C ILE A 31 8.54 -0.47 -0.20
N TYR A 32 9.12 -1.41 0.55
CA TYR A 32 10.50 -1.83 0.34
C TYR A 32 10.66 -3.32 0.62
N ARG A 33 11.72 -3.89 0.07
CA ARG A 33 12.09 -5.29 0.32
C ARG A 33 13.16 -5.34 1.41
N ASN A 34 12.95 -6.19 2.40
CA ASN A 34 13.93 -6.52 3.42
C ASN A 34 14.21 -8.03 3.33
N ASP A 35 15.35 -8.40 2.75
CA ASP A 35 15.73 -9.79 2.42
C ASP A 35 14.69 -10.53 1.56
N LYS A 36 13.83 -11.34 2.20
CA LYS A 36 12.78 -12.14 1.55
C LYS A 36 11.39 -11.55 1.74
N GLU A 37 11.25 -10.58 2.64
CA GLU A 37 9.99 -9.97 3.02
C GLU A 37 9.80 -8.65 2.27
N TYR A 38 8.54 -8.32 2.00
CA TYR A 38 8.14 -7.00 1.53
C TYR A 38 7.42 -6.30 2.66
N LEU A 39 7.85 -5.08 2.96
CA LEU A 39 7.36 -4.26 4.05
C LEU A 39 6.68 -3.01 3.49
N LEU A 40 5.61 -2.59 4.14
CA LEU A 40 4.89 -1.35 3.89
C LEU A 40 4.94 -0.50 5.15
N SER A 41 5.55 0.68 5.07
CA SER A 41 5.54 1.68 6.12
C SER A 41 4.57 2.80 5.79
N ILE A 42 3.64 3.08 6.72
CA ILE A 42 2.76 4.25 6.68
C ILE A 42 3.42 5.36 7.50
N ILE A 43 3.66 6.52 6.89
CA ILE A 43 4.45 7.61 7.49
C ILE A 43 3.51 8.71 7.99
N TYR A 44 3.18 8.70 9.28
CA TYR A 44 2.39 9.76 9.90
C TYR A 44 3.31 10.92 10.27
N VAL A 45 3.04 12.12 9.76
CA VAL A 45 3.78 13.33 10.17
C VAL A 45 2.90 14.15 11.09
N SER A 46 3.39 14.42 12.30
CA SER A 46 2.69 15.29 13.24
C SER A 46 2.68 16.73 12.72
N GLU A 47 1.50 17.33 12.63
CA GLU A 47 1.39 18.73 12.21
C GLU A 47 2.10 19.69 13.18
N THR A 48 2.04 19.39 14.47
CA THR A 48 2.58 20.24 15.55
C THR A 48 4.09 20.09 15.68
N THR A 49 4.60 18.86 15.73
CA THR A 49 6.03 18.61 15.98
C THR A 49 6.84 18.49 14.70
N LYS A 50 6.20 18.36 13.54
CA LYS A 50 6.83 18.06 12.23
C LYS A 50 7.67 16.78 12.23
N GLN A 51 7.51 15.92 13.23
CA GLN A 51 8.19 14.64 13.32
C GLN A 51 7.39 13.56 12.63
N ALA A 52 8.10 12.66 11.94
CA ALA A 52 7.53 11.47 11.31
C ALA A 52 7.49 10.29 12.30
N SER A 53 6.39 9.54 12.26
CA SER A 53 6.16 8.32 13.02
C SER A 53 5.75 7.22 12.05
N PRO A 54 6.69 6.35 11.63
CA PRO A 54 6.38 5.24 10.73
C PRO A 54 5.68 4.10 11.48
N SER A 55 4.67 3.50 10.86
CA SER A 55 4.11 2.20 11.24
C SER A 55 4.39 1.20 10.12
N THR A 56 5.20 0.18 10.40
CA THR A 56 5.65 -0.80 9.40
C THR A 56 4.91 -2.12 9.56
N TYR A 57 4.46 -2.67 8.43
CA TYR A 57 3.73 -3.93 8.35
C TYR A 57 4.36 -4.82 7.27
N GLU A 58 4.38 -6.12 7.52
CA GLU A 58 4.70 -7.10 6.48
C GLU A 58 3.54 -7.21 5.48
N ILE A 59 3.86 -7.21 4.20
CA ILE A 59 2.91 -7.49 3.12
C ILE A 59 2.72 -9.00 3.03
N GLN A 60 1.52 -9.43 3.42
CA GLN A 60 1.10 -10.82 3.36
C GLN A 60 0.30 -11.10 2.09
N LYS A 61 0.12 -12.38 1.77
CA LYS A 61 -0.65 -12.84 0.61
C LYS A 61 -1.66 -13.91 1.03
N ASP A 62 -2.90 -13.74 0.58
CA ASP A 62 -3.99 -14.70 0.73
C ASP A 62 -4.62 -14.95 -0.64
N GLY A 63 -4.43 -16.16 -1.18
CA GLY A 63 -4.74 -16.46 -2.58
C GLY A 63 -3.99 -15.54 -3.55
N SER A 64 -4.72 -14.75 -4.33
CA SER A 64 -4.16 -13.78 -5.28
C SER A 64 -4.04 -12.36 -4.71
N GLN A 65 -4.46 -12.12 -3.46
CA GLN A 65 -4.57 -10.79 -2.89
C GLN A 65 -3.43 -10.51 -1.93
N TYR A 66 -2.83 -9.32 -2.06
CA TYR A 66 -1.86 -8.81 -1.10
C TYR A 66 -2.56 -7.94 -0.06
N PHE A 67 -2.10 -7.99 1.18
CA PHE A 67 -2.65 -7.17 2.25
C PHE A 67 -1.63 -6.91 3.35
N ILE A 68 -1.88 -5.86 4.12
CA ILE A 68 -1.28 -5.66 5.45
C ILE A 68 -2.36 -5.83 6.51
N ALA A 69 -1.98 -6.17 7.74
CA ALA A 69 -2.91 -6.45 8.83
C ALA A 69 -2.74 -5.51 10.03
N PRO A 70 -2.91 -4.18 9.89
CA PRO A 70 -3.06 -3.32 11.04
C PRO A 70 -4.33 -3.70 11.80
N ALA A 71 -4.26 -3.83 13.13
CA ALA A 71 -5.47 -4.07 13.92
C ALA A 71 -6.40 -2.83 13.83
N PRO A 72 -7.74 -3.01 13.67
CA PRO A 72 -8.51 -4.25 13.70
C PRO A 72 -8.88 -4.82 12.31
N LYS A 73 -8.46 -4.22 11.19
CA LYS A 73 -8.90 -4.62 9.83
C LYS A 73 -7.74 -4.73 8.86
N ARG A 74 -7.75 -5.80 8.05
CA ARG A 74 -6.84 -5.93 6.90
C ARG A 74 -7.03 -4.77 5.92
N ILE A 75 -5.93 -4.28 5.35
CA ILE A 75 -5.91 -3.34 4.24
C ILE A 75 -5.37 -4.09 3.04
N TYR A 76 -6.21 -4.25 2.01
CA TYR A 76 -5.81 -4.91 0.77
C TYR A 76 -5.04 -3.94 -0.12
N ILE A 77 -4.07 -4.49 -0.85
CA ILE A 77 -3.17 -3.77 -1.73
C ILE A 77 -3.45 -4.21 -3.16
N ASP A 78 -3.90 -3.26 -3.97
CA ASP A 78 -4.09 -3.42 -5.41
C ASP A 78 -3.14 -2.50 -6.17
N TYR A 79 -2.82 -2.86 -7.41
CA TYR A 79 -1.94 -2.08 -8.28
C TYR A 79 -2.46 -2.08 -9.72
N ASP A 80 -2.61 -0.89 -10.30
CA ASP A 80 -2.92 -0.69 -11.72
C ASP A 80 -1.62 -0.35 -12.49
N PRO A 81 -0.97 -1.32 -13.15
CA PRO A 81 0.29 -1.10 -13.86
C PRO A 81 0.14 -0.18 -15.07
N ALA A 82 -1.06 -0.05 -15.65
CA ALA A 82 -1.27 0.81 -16.81
C ALA A 82 -1.27 2.30 -16.42
N LYS A 83 -1.63 2.60 -15.17
CA LYS A 83 -1.69 3.96 -14.62
C LYS A 83 -0.59 4.27 -13.62
N ASP A 84 0.18 3.25 -13.22
CA ASP A 84 1.10 3.28 -12.08
C ASP A 84 0.43 3.83 -10.82
N VAL A 85 -0.73 3.25 -10.47
CA VAL A 85 -1.53 3.64 -9.29
C VAL A 85 -1.57 2.48 -8.30
N LEU A 86 -1.16 2.75 -7.07
CA LEU A 86 -1.31 1.84 -5.93
C LEU A 86 -2.64 2.17 -5.23
N ASN A 87 -3.46 1.18 -4.94
CA ASN A 87 -4.67 1.36 -4.13
C ASN A 87 -4.56 0.58 -2.83
N LEU A 88 -4.88 1.25 -1.73
CA LEU A 88 -5.03 0.65 -0.40
C LEU A 88 -6.51 0.73 -0.01
N SER A 89 -7.16 -0.42 0.21
CA SER A 89 -8.64 -0.51 0.30
C SER A 89 -9.32 0.46 1.29
N SER A 90 -8.61 0.91 2.33
CA SER A 90 -9.11 1.85 3.34
C SER A 90 -8.46 3.24 3.26
N LEU A 91 -7.39 3.41 2.46
CA LEU A 91 -6.61 4.66 2.34
C LEU A 91 -6.67 5.27 0.92
N GLY A 92 -7.34 4.60 -0.02
CA GLY A 92 -7.55 5.08 -1.38
C GLY A 92 -6.34 4.92 -2.29
N ASP A 93 -6.31 5.75 -3.33
CA ASP A 93 -5.30 5.74 -4.39
C ASP A 93 -4.05 6.53 -4.00
N TYR A 94 -2.92 6.04 -4.49
CA TYR A 94 -1.60 6.61 -4.31
C TYR A 94 -0.86 6.66 -5.65
N LEU A 95 -0.08 7.72 -5.84
CA LEU A 95 0.79 7.94 -6.99
C LEU A 95 2.24 7.74 -6.57
N ARG A 96 3.05 7.21 -7.49
CA ARG A 96 4.49 7.08 -7.25
C ARG A 96 5.15 8.46 -7.27
N ASN A 97 6.06 8.70 -6.32
CA ASN A 97 6.96 9.86 -6.30
C ASN A 97 8.18 9.61 -7.20
#